data_AF-A0A7K7BIQ9-F1
#
_entry.id   AF-A0A7K7BIQ9-F1
#
_cell.length_a   1.000
_cell.length_b   1.000
_cell.length_c   1.000
_cell.angle_alpha   90.00
_cell.angle_beta   90.00
_cell.angle_gamma   90.00
#
_symmetry.space_group_name_H-M   'P 1'
#
loop_
_entity.id
_entity.type
_entity.pdbx_description
1 polymer ?
#
loop_
_entity_poly.entity_id
_entity_poly.type
_entity_poly.pdbx_seq_one_letter_code
_entity_poly.pdbx_strand_id
1 'polypeptide(L)'
;MEALVREKGVNSFQLFMTYKELYMLRDSELYQALRACRDVGAIARVHAENGELVAEPRPLSVAPPPCPWPCPRPGPARSAAPVLLAGKAVYAETTTAHATLTGLHYYHQDWFHAAAYVTVPPLRLDTNTSPYLMSLLAK
;
A
#
# COMPACT_ATOMS: atom_id res chain seq x y z
N MET A 1 3.60 -24.47 2.54
CA MET A 1 3.22 -23.66 3.73
C MET A 1 3.29 -24.48 5.00
N GLU A 2 2.66 -25.65 5.06
CA GLU A 2 2.67 -26.52 6.25
C GLU A 2 4.05 -26.81 6.86
N ALA A 3 5.03 -27.23 6.07
CA ALA A 3 6.38 -27.50 6.57
C ALA A 3 7.03 -26.26 7.21
N LEU A 4 6.82 -25.07 6.65
CA LEU A 4 7.35 -23.82 7.22
C LEU A 4 6.71 -23.50 8.58
N VAL A 5 5.41 -23.75 8.73
CA VAL A 5 4.70 -23.53 9.99
C VAL A 5 5.13 -24.56 11.04
N ARG A 6 5.09 -25.84 10.69
CA ARG A 6 5.31 -26.95 11.63
C ARG A 6 6.77 -27.11 12.03
N GLU A 7 7.70 -26.94 11.09
CA GLU A 7 9.10 -27.30 11.29
C GLU A 7 10.01 -26.07 11.44
N LYS A 8 9.60 -24.91 10.91
CA LYS A 8 10.44 -23.70 10.87
C LYS A 8 9.88 -22.54 11.69
N GLY A 9 8.72 -22.71 12.33
CA GLY A 9 8.11 -21.70 13.19
C GLY A 9 7.60 -20.45 12.45
N VAL A 10 7.41 -20.53 11.13
CA VAL A 10 6.87 -19.42 10.34
C VAL A 10 5.35 -19.38 10.51
N ASN A 11 4.80 -18.28 11.02
CA ASN A 11 3.36 -18.15 11.32
C ASN A 11 2.65 -17.08 10.48
N SER A 12 3.33 -16.47 9.50
CA SER A 12 2.72 -15.47 8.62
C SER A 12 3.27 -15.55 7.20
N PHE A 13 2.42 -15.20 6.23
CA PHE A 13 2.75 -15.24 4.79
C PHE A 13 2.35 -13.92 4.14
N GLN A 14 3.26 -13.34 3.35
CA GLN A 14 3.03 -12.10 2.61
C GLN A 14 2.50 -12.41 1.20
N LEU A 15 1.39 -11.78 0.84
CA LEU A 15 0.71 -11.89 -0.44
C LEU A 15 0.64 -10.50 -1.09
N PHE A 16 0.57 -10.44 -2.42
CA PHE A 16 0.54 -9.18 -3.17
C PHE A 16 -0.64 -9.16 -4.16
N MET A 17 -1.40 -8.07 -4.15
CA MET A 17 -2.45 -7.79 -5.15
C MET A 17 -1.94 -6.87 -6.28
N THR A 18 -0.69 -6.43 -6.18
CA THR A 18 0.01 -5.59 -7.16
C THR A 18 1.28 -6.28 -7.67
N TYR A 19 2.11 -5.58 -8.44
CA TYR A 19 3.28 -6.13 -9.14
C TYR A 19 2.86 -7.19 -10.17
N LYS A 20 2.04 -6.75 -11.12
CA LYS A 20 1.57 -7.58 -12.24
C LYS A 20 2.76 -8.25 -12.94
N GLU A 21 2.60 -9.51 -13.32
CA GLU A 21 3.62 -10.40 -13.89
C GLU A 21 4.81 -10.78 -12.99
N LEU A 22 4.89 -10.26 -11.76
CA LEU A 22 5.98 -10.58 -10.82
C LEU A 22 5.50 -11.32 -9.56
N TYR A 23 4.63 -10.67 -8.78
CA TYR A 23 4.17 -11.20 -7.48
C TYR A 23 2.65 -11.20 -7.30
N MET A 24 1.92 -10.59 -8.25
CA MET A 24 0.47 -10.42 -8.16
C MET A 24 -0.26 -11.76 -8.16
N LEU A 25 -1.09 -12.00 -7.14
CA LEU A 25 -2.06 -13.09 -7.12
C LEU A 25 -3.41 -12.59 -7.64
N ARG A 26 -4.07 -13.42 -8.46
CA ARG A 26 -5.47 -13.20 -8.85
C ARG A 26 -6.40 -13.60 -7.71
N ASP A 27 -7.64 -13.10 -7.74
CA ASP A 27 -8.63 -13.35 -6.68
C ASP A 27 -8.82 -14.83 -6.32
N SER A 28 -8.80 -15.72 -7.33
CA SER A 28 -8.91 -17.16 -7.11
C SER A 28 -7.71 -17.74 -6.35
N GLU A 29 -6.50 -17.31 -6.70
CA GLU A 29 -5.25 -17.73 -6.05
C GLU A 29 -5.14 -17.14 -4.65
N LEU A 30 -5.52 -15.87 -4.49
CA LEU A 30 -5.61 -15.19 -3.21
C LEU A 30 -6.57 -15.93 -2.27
N TYR A 31 -7.76 -16.30 -2.75
CA TYR A 31 -8.73 -17.06 -1.96
C TYR A 31 -8.16 -18.41 -1.48
N GLN A 32 -7.49 -19.15 -2.36
CA GLN A 32 -6.86 -20.42 -1.98
C GLN A 32 -5.72 -20.21 -0.97
N ALA A 33 -4.89 -19.17 -1.14
CA ALA A 33 -3.82 -18.84 -0.22
C ALA A 33 -4.35 -18.43 1.18
N LEU A 34 -5.43 -17.66 1.23
CA LEU A 34 -6.11 -17.30 2.48
C LEU A 34 -6.69 -18.52 3.18
N ARG A 35 -7.31 -19.44 2.43
CA ARG A 35 -7.82 -20.71 2.98
C ARG A 35 -6.68 -21.57 3.53
N ALA A 36 -5.58 -21.70 2.78
CA ALA A 36 -4.41 -22.43 3.24
C ALA A 36 -3.81 -21.82 4.51
N CYS A 37 -3.71 -20.48 4.60
CA CYS A 37 -3.27 -19.80 5.83
C CYS A 37 -4.17 -20.14 7.02
N ARG A 38 -5.50 -20.14 6.82
CA ARG A 38 -6.46 -20.52 7.85
C ARG A 38 -6.26 -21.98 8.30
N ASP A 39 -6.11 -22.91 7.37
CA ASP A 39 -6.01 -24.34 7.66
C ASP A 39 -4.73 -24.67 8.45
N VAL A 40 -3.63 -23.93 8.21
CA VAL A 40 -2.36 -24.10 8.94
C VAL A 40 -2.22 -23.21 10.18
N GLY A 41 -3.20 -22.35 10.46
CA GLY A 41 -3.16 -21.42 11.60
C GLY A 41 -2.16 -20.26 11.44
N ALA A 42 -1.87 -19.84 10.20
CA ALA A 42 -0.99 -18.72 9.89
C ALA A 42 -1.76 -17.44 9.55
N ILE A 43 -1.13 -16.28 9.75
CA ILE A 43 -1.66 -14.96 9.41
C ILE A 43 -1.31 -14.61 7.96
N ALA A 44 -2.32 -14.30 7.16
CA ALA A 44 -2.11 -13.77 5.82
C ALA A 44 -1.92 -12.24 5.88
N ARG A 45 -0.76 -11.77 5.41
CA ARG A 45 -0.46 -10.35 5.19
C ARG A 45 -0.66 -10.04 3.71
N VAL A 46 -1.33 -8.93 3.39
CA VAL A 46 -1.68 -8.59 2.00
C VAL A 46 -1.24 -7.18 1.68
N HIS A 47 -0.43 -7.01 0.64
CA HIS A 47 -0.19 -5.71 0.00
C HIS A 47 -1.36 -5.42 -0.94
N ALA A 48 -2.30 -4.61 -0.48
CA ALA A 48 -3.60 -4.42 -1.11
C ALA A 48 -3.66 -3.16 -2.00
N GLU A 49 -3.06 -3.24 -3.19
CA GLU A 49 -3.29 -2.28 -4.27
C GLU A 49 -3.82 -3.04 -5.50
N ASN A 50 -4.68 -2.42 -6.30
CA ASN A 50 -5.18 -3.06 -7.52
C ASN A 50 -4.06 -3.06 -8.59
N GLY A 51 -3.44 -4.22 -8.81
CA GLY A 51 -2.31 -4.37 -9.73
C GLY A 51 -2.62 -4.06 -11.19
N GLU A 52 -3.85 -4.29 -11.64
CA GLU A 52 -4.28 -3.92 -12.99
C GLU A 52 -4.26 -2.40 -13.17
N LEU A 53 -4.88 -1.66 -12.25
CA LEU A 53 -4.93 -0.19 -12.29
C LEU A 53 -3.57 0.50 -12.02
N VAL A 54 -2.64 -0.22 -11.40
CA VAL A 54 -1.26 0.24 -11.21
C VAL A 54 -0.43 0.01 -12.47
N ALA A 55 -0.62 -1.13 -13.15
CA ALA A 55 0.07 -1.46 -14.39
C ALA A 55 -0.48 -0.70 -15.61
N GLU A 56 -1.72 -0.23 -15.54
CA GLU A 56 -2.32 0.60 -16.58
C GLU A 56 -1.47 1.85 -16.86
N PRO A 57 -1.04 2.07 -18.12
CA PRO A 57 -0.24 3.23 -18.48
C PRO A 57 -1.09 4.49 -18.32
N ARG A 58 -0.74 5.32 -17.33
CA ARG A 58 -1.33 6.66 -17.21
C ARG A 58 -0.51 7.63 -18.06
N PRO A 59 -1.15 8.61 -18.72
CA PRO A 59 -0.40 9.71 -19.32
C PRO A 59 0.48 10.31 -18.24
N LEU A 60 1.79 10.23 -18.46
CA LEU A 60 2.80 10.73 -17.55
C LEU A 60 2.50 12.21 -17.37
N SER A 61 1.95 12.61 -16.21
CA SER A 61 2.03 14.02 -15.81
C SER A 61 3.48 14.26 -15.42
N VAL A 62 4.37 14.31 -16.43
CA VAL A 62 5.66 14.95 -16.29
C VAL A 62 5.30 16.38 -15.98
N ALA A 63 5.27 16.73 -14.70
CA ALA A 63 5.31 18.12 -14.32
C ALA A 63 6.64 18.65 -14.90
N PRO A 64 6.61 19.57 -15.87
CA PRO A 64 7.84 20.26 -16.23
C PRO A 64 8.31 21.08 -15.01
N PRO A 65 9.60 21.47 -14.93
CA PRO A 65 10.04 22.48 -13.96
C PRO A 65 9.21 23.78 -14.12
N PRO A 66 9.16 24.63 -13.08
CA PRO A 66 7.94 25.28 -12.62
C PRO A 66 7.26 26.09 -13.72
N CYS A 67 6.16 25.57 -14.25
CA CYS A 67 5.30 26.31 -15.16
C CYS A 67 4.27 27.13 -14.34
N PRO A 68 4.02 28.41 -14.68
CA PRO A 68 3.21 29.34 -13.90
C PRO A 68 1.68 29.12 -14.05
N TRP A 69 1.23 27.93 -14.43
CA TRP A 69 -0.18 27.63 -14.71
C TRP A 69 -0.76 26.59 -13.74
N PRO A 70 -2.04 26.68 -13.33
CA PRO A 70 -2.62 25.74 -12.38
C PRO A 70 -2.78 24.36 -13.05
N CYS A 71 -1.89 23.42 -12.74
CA CYS A 71 -2.07 22.02 -13.13
C CYS A 71 -3.24 21.41 -12.34
N PRO A 72 -4.16 20.66 -12.98
CA PRO A 72 -5.22 19.94 -12.28
C PRO A 72 -4.59 18.92 -11.34
N ARG A 73 -4.89 19.02 -10.04
CA ARG A 73 -4.41 18.06 -9.05
C ARG A 73 -5.07 16.70 -9.34
N PRO A 74 -4.32 15.59 -9.45
CA PRO A 74 -4.92 14.28 -9.45
C PRO A 74 -5.70 14.12 -8.14
N GLY A 75 -6.98 13.75 -8.26
CA GLY A 75 -7.89 13.60 -7.12
C GLY A 75 -7.33 12.60 -6.09
N PRO A 76 -7.77 12.70 -4.83
CA PRO A 76 -7.25 11.87 -3.76
C PRO A 76 -7.54 10.39 -4.04
N ALA A 77 -6.51 9.63 -4.36
CA ALA A 77 -6.55 8.19 -4.18
C ALA A 77 -6.62 7.96 -2.66
N ARG A 78 -7.82 7.67 -2.16
CA ARG A 78 -8.04 7.31 -0.76
C ARG A 78 -7.15 6.10 -0.44
N SER A 79 -6.12 6.33 0.37
CA SER A 79 -5.51 5.28 1.16
C SER A 79 -6.64 4.56 1.88
N ALA A 80 -6.71 3.24 1.78
CA ALA A 80 -7.69 2.46 2.51
C ALA A 80 -7.55 2.80 3.99
N ALA A 81 -8.50 3.58 4.52
CA ALA A 81 -8.66 3.68 5.96
C ALA A 81 -8.84 2.25 6.49
N PRO A 82 -8.39 1.91 7.70
CA PRO A 82 -8.75 0.66 8.34
C PRO A 82 -10.27 0.63 8.41
N VAL A 83 -10.87 -0.12 7.49
CA VAL A 83 -12.26 -0.51 7.62
C VAL A 83 -12.22 -1.55 8.73
N LEU A 84 -12.53 -1.14 9.96
CA LEU A 84 -13.00 -2.04 11.01
C LEU A 84 -14.31 -2.64 10.49
N LEU A 85 -14.17 -3.66 9.66
CA LEU A 85 -15.21 -4.21 8.82
C LEU A 85 -16.05 -5.14 9.71
N ALA A 86 -17.01 -4.58 10.43
CA ALA A 86 -18.15 -5.29 11.02
C ALA A 86 -17.81 -6.63 11.70
N GLY A 87 -17.04 -6.60 12.79
CA GLY A 87 -16.76 -7.78 13.61
C GLY A 87 -15.82 -8.83 12.99
N LYS A 88 -15.16 -8.52 11.88
CA LYS A 88 -14.15 -9.39 11.25
C LYS A 88 -12.77 -9.16 11.87
N ALA A 89 -12.02 -10.24 12.08
CA ALA A 89 -10.65 -10.21 12.58
C ALA A 89 -9.69 -9.71 11.48
N VAL A 90 -9.58 -8.38 11.35
CA VAL A 90 -8.70 -7.71 10.40
C VAL A 90 -7.76 -6.78 11.17
N TYR A 91 -6.47 -7.00 11.00
CA TYR A 91 -5.42 -6.12 11.51
C TYR A 91 -4.86 -5.31 10.35
N ALA A 92 -4.45 -4.08 10.62
CA ALA A 92 -3.83 -3.19 9.66
C ALA A 92 -2.49 -2.71 10.19
N GLU A 93 -1.52 -2.55 9.29
CA GLU A 93 -0.20 -2.04 9.58
C GLU A 93 0.06 -0.79 8.73
N THR A 94 0.86 0.13 9.26
CA THR A 94 1.35 1.30 8.51
C THR A 94 2.83 1.50 8.81
N THR A 95 3.55 2.15 7.90
CA THR A 95 4.97 2.46 8.10
C THR A 95 5.13 3.84 8.71
N THR A 96 6.26 4.09 9.37
CA THR A 96 6.60 5.41 9.91
C THR A 96 6.48 6.51 8.86
N ALA A 97 6.95 6.25 7.64
CA ALA A 97 6.89 7.20 6.53
C ALA A 97 5.44 7.62 6.21
N HIS A 98 4.50 6.69 6.10
CA HIS A 98 3.09 7.01 5.85
C HIS A 98 2.45 7.77 7.00
N ALA A 99 2.90 7.48 8.21
CA ALA A 99 2.28 7.98 9.41
C ALA A 99 2.81 9.37 9.81
N THR A 100 3.95 9.81 9.28
CA THR A 100 4.58 11.11 9.61
C THR A 100 4.83 12.02 8.40
N LEU A 101 4.94 11.49 7.19
CA LEU A 101 5.29 12.25 5.99
C LEU A 101 4.11 12.43 5.04
N THR A 102 4.27 13.37 4.11
CA THR A 102 3.31 13.64 3.03
C THR A 102 3.96 13.43 1.66
N GLY A 103 3.13 13.25 0.64
CA GLY A 103 3.57 13.11 -0.75
C GLY A 103 4.13 14.39 -1.37
N LEU A 104 4.17 15.51 -0.64
CA LEU A 104 4.74 16.76 -1.14
C LEU A 104 6.23 16.62 -1.50
N HIS A 105 6.94 15.68 -0.86
CA HIS A 105 8.33 15.37 -1.20
C HIS A 105 8.53 14.93 -2.65
N TYR A 106 7.52 14.36 -3.31
CA TYR A 106 7.60 14.00 -4.74
C TYR A 106 7.75 15.20 -5.67
N TYR A 107 7.41 16.41 -5.21
CA TYR A 107 7.46 17.65 -5.98
C TYR A 107 8.65 18.54 -5.58
N HIS A 108 9.62 17.99 -4.86
CA HIS A 108 10.84 18.71 -4.53
C HIS A 108 11.67 19.01 -5.79
N GLN A 109 12.33 20.18 -5.84
CA GLN A 109 13.10 20.60 -7.02
C GLN A 109 14.33 19.72 -7.26
N ASP A 110 15.00 19.29 -6.19
CA ASP A 110 16.05 18.29 -6.27
C ASP A 110 15.45 16.91 -6.53
N TRP A 111 15.83 16.33 -7.68
CA TRP A 111 15.41 15.01 -8.09
C TRP A 111 15.85 13.92 -7.11
N PHE A 112 17.05 14.03 -6.53
CA PHE A 112 17.53 13.04 -5.57
C PHE A 112 16.68 13.02 -4.32
N HIS A 113 16.30 14.21 -3.82
CA HIS A 113 15.30 14.32 -2.75
C HIS A 113 14.00 13.64 -3.15
N ALA A 114 13.39 13.99 -4.30
CA ALA A 114 12.10 13.42 -4.68
C ALA A 114 12.13 11.89 -4.83
N ALA A 115 13.20 11.37 -5.47
CA ALA A 115 13.40 9.94 -5.68
C ALA A 115 13.58 9.16 -4.35
N ALA A 116 14.17 9.79 -3.33
CA ALA A 116 14.40 9.15 -2.03
C ALA A 116 13.12 8.78 -1.27
N TYR A 117 11.96 9.37 -1.62
CA TYR A 117 10.67 9.09 -0.96
C TYR A 117 9.76 8.16 -1.77
N VAL A 118 10.24 7.64 -2.92
CA VAL A 118 9.47 6.71 -3.75
C VAL A 118 9.28 5.39 -2.99
N THR A 119 8.02 5.08 -2.68
CA THR A 119 7.61 3.87 -1.98
C THR A 119 6.21 3.48 -2.43
N VAL A 120 5.78 2.26 -2.09
CA VAL A 120 4.46 1.73 -2.45
C VAL A 120 3.75 1.15 -1.22
N PRO A 121 2.47 1.49 -1.00
CA PRO A 121 1.72 2.58 -1.66
C PRO A 121 2.43 3.94 -1.55
N PRO A 122 2.18 4.92 -2.44
CA PRO A 122 2.85 6.22 -2.37
C PRO A 122 2.32 7.07 -1.20
N LEU A 123 3.19 7.94 -0.67
CA LEU A 123 2.82 8.96 0.30
C LEU A 123 1.71 9.85 -0.26
N ARG A 124 0.72 10.21 0.57
CA ARG A 124 -0.46 10.95 0.11
C ARG A 124 -0.22 12.45 0.15
N LEU A 125 -0.74 13.17 -0.85
CA LEU A 125 -0.68 14.63 -0.91
C LEU A 125 -1.61 15.31 0.09
N ASP A 126 -2.65 14.61 0.56
CA ASP A 126 -3.53 15.11 1.60
C ASP A 126 -2.77 15.21 2.92
N THR A 127 -2.57 16.44 3.39
CA THR A 127 -1.85 16.77 4.63
C THR A 127 -2.55 16.25 5.88
N ASN A 128 -3.84 15.87 5.80
CA ASN A 128 -4.55 15.25 6.90
C ASN A 128 -4.29 13.74 7.03
N THR A 129 -3.61 13.12 6.07
CA THR A 129 -3.36 11.67 6.07
C THR A 129 -2.56 11.24 7.30
N SER A 130 -1.43 11.89 7.56
CA SER A 130 -0.53 11.57 8.67
C SER A 130 -1.20 11.73 10.04
N PRO A 131 -1.82 12.88 10.39
CA PRO A 131 -2.51 13.01 11.68
C PRO A 131 -3.70 12.05 11.81
N TYR A 132 -4.41 11.76 10.71
CA TYR A 132 -5.48 10.77 10.73
C TYR A 132 -4.96 9.35 11.01
N LEU A 133 -3.88 8.92 10.35
CA LEU A 133 -3.26 7.60 10.60
C LEU A 133 -2.73 7.49 12.04
N MET A 134 -2.11 8.54 12.56
CA MET A 134 -1.69 8.60 13.97
C MET A 134 -2.89 8.46 14.92
N SER A 135 -4.02 9.08 14.62
CA SER A 135 -5.24 8.94 15.44
C SER A 135 -5.83 7.52 15.42
N LEU A 136 -5.58 6.75 14.36
CA LEU A 136 -6.02 5.37 14.24
C LEU A 136 -5.12 4.40 15.02
N LEU A 137 -3.83 4.72 15.15
CA LEU A 137 -2.88 3.95 15.96
C LEU A 137 -3.03 4.20 17.46
N ALA A 138 -3.58 5.34 17.86
CA ALA A 138 -3.78 5.71 19.25
C ALA A 138 -4.97 4.99 19.94
N LYS A 139 -5.70 4.13 19.21
CA LYS A 139 -6.87 3.39 19.69
C LYS A 139 -6.50 1.95 20.01
#